data_AF-A0A970XSQ1-F1
#
_entry.id   AF-A0A970XSQ1-F1
#
_cell.length_a   1.000
_cell.length_b   1.000
_cell.length_c   1.000
_cell.angle_alpha   90.00
_cell.angle_beta   90.00
_cell.angle_gamma   90.00
#
_symmetry.space_group_name_H-M   'P 1'
#
loop_
_entity.id
_entity.type
_entity.pdbx_description
1 polymer ?
#
loop_
_entity_poly.entity_id
_entity_poly.type
_entity_poly.pdbx_seq_one_letter_code
_entity_poly.pdbx_strand_id
1 'polypeptide(L)'
;SADLRALDARLGDERIGLLPSTRDYAERILSCRNDPFRLLAHHYTRYLGDLSGGQAMRVMLDRAYGLPDEQAAFFRFEEIGPIPPFKRRYRAALDRLELRRDDADRLVDEAIASFDCNARIFTDLEEIVATPRPALTA
;
A
#
# COMPACT_ATOMS: atom_id res chain seq x y z
N SER A 1 3.46 0.35 14.17
CA SER A 1 3.55 1.49 13.24
C SER A 1 3.31 2.79 14.01
N ALA A 2 3.98 3.90 13.65
CA ALA A 2 3.79 5.20 14.28
C ALA A 2 2.36 5.75 14.06
N ASP A 3 1.83 5.64 12.84
CA ASP A 3 0.47 6.06 12.50
C ASP A 3 -0.59 5.31 13.32
N LEU A 4 -0.44 3.98 13.47
CA LEU A 4 -1.39 3.20 14.28
C LEU A 4 -1.46 3.68 15.73
N ARG A 5 -0.35 4.18 16.29
CA ARG A 5 -0.34 4.79 17.63
C ARG A 5 -0.94 6.18 17.63
N ALA A 6 -0.61 6.99 16.63
CA ALA A 6 -1.09 8.37 16.54
C ALA A 6 -2.60 8.45 16.24
N LEU A 7 -3.14 7.46 15.51
CA LEU A 7 -4.55 7.33 15.18
C LEU A 7 -5.39 6.70 16.30
N ASP A 8 -4.77 6.14 17.34
CA ASP A 8 -5.46 5.38 18.38
C ASP A 8 -6.59 6.19 19.04
N ALA A 9 -6.31 7.44 19.41
CA ALA A 9 -7.29 8.35 20.00
C ALA A 9 -8.46 8.70 19.07
N ARG A 10 -8.30 8.55 17.74
CA ARG A 10 -9.36 8.79 16.75
C ARG A 10 -10.22 7.56 16.49
N LEU A 11 -9.62 6.37 16.57
CA LEU A 11 -10.27 5.11 16.21
C LEU A 11 -11.06 4.51 17.37
N GLY A 12 -10.68 4.77 18.62
CA GLY A 12 -11.33 4.17 19.79
C GLY A 12 -11.39 2.64 19.68
N ASP A 13 -12.53 2.05 20.02
CA ASP A 13 -12.78 0.61 19.93
C ASP A 13 -13.12 0.12 18.51
N GLU A 14 -13.24 1.02 17.53
CA GLU A 14 -13.65 0.71 16.14
C GLU A 14 -12.49 0.21 15.26
N ARG A 15 -11.65 -0.66 15.80
CA ARG A 15 -10.49 -1.16 15.07
C ARG A 15 -10.90 -2.21 14.04
N ILE A 16 -10.59 -1.94 12.78
CA ILE A 16 -10.62 -2.96 11.74
C ILE A 16 -9.49 -3.95 12.01
N GLY A 17 -9.84 -5.20 12.27
CA GLY A 17 -8.89 -6.30 12.45
C GLY A 17 -8.14 -6.62 11.16
N LEU A 18 -7.22 -7.60 11.22
CA LEU A 18 -6.55 -8.08 10.01
C LEU A 18 -7.56 -8.75 9.08
N LEU A 19 -7.80 -8.14 7.91
CA LEU A 19 -8.72 -8.66 6.91
C LEU A 19 -8.19 -9.93 6.24
N PRO A 20 -9.07 -10.84 5.78
CA PRO A 20 -8.67 -11.99 4.98
C PRO A 20 -7.82 -11.59 3.77
N SER A 21 -8.27 -10.62 2.96
CA SER A 21 -7.50 -10.12 1.80
C SER A 21 -6.14 -9.54 2.18
N THR A 22 -6.02 -8.90 3.36
CA THR A 22 -4.75 -8.36 3.84
C THR A 22 -3.79 -9.47 4.25
N ARG A 23 -4.29 -10.52 4.90
CA ARG A 23 -3.51 -11.73 5.22
C ARG A 23 -3.03 -12.41 3.93
N ASP A 24 -3.93 -12.63 2.97
CA ASP A 24 -3.62 -13.27 1.69
C ASP A 24 -2.54 -12.50 0.93
N TYR A 25 -2.63 -11.16 0.92
CA TYR A 25 -1.62 -10.34 0.25
C TYR A 25 -0.26 -10.41 0.96
N ALA A 26 -0.25 -10.37 2.30
CA ALA A 26 0.98 -10.53 3.07
C ALA A 26 1.64 -11.90 2.81
N GLU A 27 0.84 -12.98 2.80
CA GLU A 27 1.32 -14.33 2.50
C GLU A 27 1.87 -14.45 1.07
N ARG A 28 1.22 -13.80 0.09
CA ARG A 28 1.71 -13.74 -1.28
C ARG A 28 3.07 -13.05 -1.39
N ILE A 29 3.26 -11.90 -0.71
CA ILE A 29 4.56 -11.21 -0.66
C ILE A 29 5.62 -12.13 -0.04
N LEU A 30 5.31 -12.80 1.08
CA LEU A 30 6.24 -13.73 1.75
C LEU A 30 6.58 -14.96 0.90
N SER A 31 5.67 -15.39 0.01
CA SER A 31 5.92 -16.45 -0.95
C SER A 31 6.98 -16.07 -2.00
N CYS A 32 7.17 -14.77 -2.24
CA CYS A 32 8.12 -14.23 -3.22
C CYS A 32 9.52 -14.00 -2.64
N ARG A 33 9.77 -14.26 -1.34
CA ARG A 33 11.02 -13.90 -0.65
C ARG A 33 12.32 -14.43 -1.30
N ASN A 34 12.23 -15.53 -2.04
CA ASN A 34 13.35 -16.17 -2.73
C ASN A 34 13.32 -15.95 -4.26
N ASP A 35 12.35 -15.18 -4.78
CA ASP A 35 12.26 -14.80 -6.19
C ASP A 35 12.39 -13.27 -6.30
N PRO A 36 13.58 -12.75 -6.66
CA PRO A 36 13.84 -11.31 -6.65
C PRO A 36 12.96 -10.54 -7.65
N PHE A 37 12.57 -11.13 -8.77
CA PHE A 37 11.74 -10.45 -9.78
C PHE A 37 10.29 -10.36 -9.34
N ARG A 38 9.76 -11.41 -8.72
CA ARG A 38 8.43 -11.39 -8.09
C ARG A 38 8.38 -10.42 -6.91
N LEU A 39 9.42 -10.40 -6.08
CA LEU A 39 9.51 -9.43 -4.98
C LEU A 39 9.61 -7.98 -5.49
N LEU A 40 10.37 -7.76 -6.56
CA LEU A 40 10.48 -6.47 -7.23
C LEU A 40 9.13 -5.98 -7.78
N ALA A 41 8.28 -6.88 -8.26
CA ALA A 41 6.94 -6.54 -8.73
C ALA A 41 6.08 -5.91 -7.61
N HIS A 42 6.08 -6.50 -6.41
CA HIS A 42 5.40 -5.91 -5.25
C HIS A 42 6.01 -4.57 -4.80
N HIS A 43 7.34 -4.48 -4.80
CA HIS A 43 8.05 -3.24 -4.49
C HIS A 43 7.67 -2.13 -5.47
N TYR A 44 7.64 -2.43 -6.78
CA TYR A 44 7.20 -1.50 -7.83
C TYR A 44 5.77 -1.03 -7.59
N THR A 45 4.82 -1.96 -7.46
CA THR A 45 3.39 -1.64 -7.35
C THR A 45 3.10 -0.78 -6.12
N ARG A 46 3.68 -1.12 -4.96
CA ARG A 46 3.45 -0.38 -3.71
C ARG A 46 4.17 0.98 -3.71
N TYR A 47 5.50 0.98 -3.81
CA TYR A 47 6.26 2.21 -3.55
C TYR A 47 6.12 3.26 -4.65
N LEU A 48 6.08 2.89 -5.94
CA LEU A 48 5.78 3.90 -6.96
C LEU A 48 4.33 4.39 -6.89
N GLY A 49 3.40 3.55 -6.43
CA GLY A 49 2.02 3.95 -6.14
C GLY A 49 1.96 5.01 -5.04
N ASP A 50 2.65 4.77 -3.92
CA ASP A 50 2.69 5.68 -2.76
C ASP A 50 3.36 7.02 -3.10
N LEU A 51 4.40 6.99 -3.93
CA LEU A 51 5.06 8.18 -4.48
C LEU A 51 4.30 8.83 -5.67
N SER A 52 3.14 8.28 -6.05
CA SER A 52 2.27 8.83 -7.09
C SER A 52 0.92 9.21 -6.48
N GLY A 53 -0.03 8.27 -6.47
CA GLY A 53 -1.38 8.48 -5.95
C GLY A 53 -1.40 8.69 -4.44
N GLY A 54 -0.47 8.08 -3.69
CA GLY A 54 -0.40 8.25 -2.24
C GLY A 54 -0.24 9.71 -1.80
N GLN A 55 0.50 10.52 -2.57
CA GLN A 55 0.66 11.95 -2.27
C GLN A 55 -0.65 12.73 -2.46
N ALA A 56 -1.46 12.37 -3.46
CA ALA A 56 -2.80 12.95 -3.62
C ALA A 56 -3.75 12.48 -2.50
N MET A 57 -3.68 11.21 -2.11
CA MET A 57 -4.45 10.66 -0.99
C MET A 57 -4.15 11.39 0.32
N ARG A 58 -2.89 11.72 0.61
CA ARG A 58 -2.53 12.51 1.80
C ARG A 58 -3.27 13.84 1.85
N VAL A 59 -3.32 14.56 0.72
CA VAL A 59 -4.03 15.85 0.60
C VAL A 59 -5.53 15.66 0.79
N MET A 60 -6.11 14.60 0.23
CA MET A 60 -7.54 14.30 0.39
C MET A 60 -7.90 13.99 1.84
N LEU A 61 -7.10 13.16 2.52
CA LEU A 61 -7.32 12.78 3.91
C LEU A 61 -7.16 13.97 4.86
N ASP A 62 -6.17 14.83 4.63
CA ASP A 62 -6.00 16.06 5.39
C ASP A 62 -7.21 17.00 5.24
N ARG A 63 -7.69 17.21 4.00
CA ARG A 63 -8.89 18.03 3.75
C ARG A 63 -10.16 17.46 4.38
N ALA A 64 -10.32 16.14 4.38
CA ALA A 64 -11.51 15.48 4.90
C ALA A 64 -11.54 15.39 6.43
N TYR A 65 -10.38 15.19 7.06
CA TYR A 65 -10.31 14.82 8.47
C TYR A 65 -9.36 15.68 9.31
N GLY A 66 -8.68 16.67 8.72
CA GLY A 66 -7.69 17.52 9.39
C GLY A 66 -6.64 16.68 10.14
N LEU A 67 -5.94 15.80 9.42
CA LEU A 67 -4.97 14.88 10.02
C LEU A 67 -3.66 15.62 10.30
N PRO A 68 -3.24 15.76 11.58
CA PRO A 68 -1.89 16.20 11.92
C PRO A 68 -0.85 15.31 11.24
N ASP A 69 0.34 15.86 11.03
CA ASP A 69 1.41 15.17 10.32
C ASP A 69 1.75 13.81 10.95
N GLU A 70 1.70 13.72 12.28
CA GLU A 70 1.98 12.51 13.06
C GLU A 70 0.98 11.37 12.81
N GLN A 71 -0.21 11.68 12.31
CA GLN A 71 -1.29 10.70 12.04
C GLN A 71 -1.31 10.22 10.58
N ALA A 72 -0.40 10.72 9.75
CA ALA A 72 -0.29 10.35 8.35
C ALA A 72 1.18 10.30 7.91
N ALA A 73 2.03 9.78 8.80
CA ALA A 73 3.47 9.56 8.61
C ALA A 73 3.77 8.59 7.47
N PHE A 74 2.88 7.64 7.16
CA PHE A 74 2.99 6.72 6.01
C PHE A 74 3.23 7.45 4.68
N PHE A 75 2.70 8.67 4.53
CA PHE A 75 2.86 9.45 3.30
C PHE A 75 4.12 10.34 3.30
N ARG A 76 4.93 10.33 4.36
CA ARG A 76 6.16 11.13 4.48
C ARG A 76 7.38 10.35 4.00
N PHE A 77 8.12 10.95 3.08
CA PHE A 77 9.31 10.37 2.46
C PHE A 77 10.51 11.33 2.53
N GLU A 78 10.90 11.74 3.72
CA GLU A 78 11.92 12.77 3.93
C GLU A 78 13.33 12.30 3.54
N GLU A 79 13.62 11.02 3.71
CA GLU A 79 14.96 10.44 3.48
C GLU A 79 15.31 10.24 2.00
N ILE A 80 14.32 10.26 1.10
CA ILE A 80 14.55 9.97 -0.33
C ILE A 80 14.81 11.23 -1.18
N GLY A 81 14.72 12.40 -0.57
CA GLY A 81 14.79 13.70 -1.25
C GLY A 81 13.57 13.96 -2.16
N PRO A 82 13.71 14.81 -3.19
CA PRO A 82 12.59 15.16 -4.06
C PRO A 82 12.00 13.93 -4.80
N ILE A 83 10.69 13.76 -4.70
CA ILE A 83 9.95 12.61 -5.25
C ILE A 83 10.15 12.45 -6.78
N PRO A 84 10.01 13.51 -7.63
CA PRO A 84 10.11 13.30 -9.08
C PRO A 84 11.49 12.78 -9.54
N PRO A 85 12.62 13.36 -9.08
CA PRO A 85 13.94 12.77 -9.32
C PRO A 85 14.11 11.34 -8.81
N PHE A 86 13.59 11.03 -7.62
CA PHE A 86 13.67 9.68 -7.07
C PHE A 86 12.97 8.66 -7.97
N LYS A 87 11.72 8.94 -8.39
CA LYS A 87 10.95 8.07 -9.28
C LYS A 87 11.62 7.87 -10.64
N ARG A 88 12.25 8.92 -11.19
CA ARG A 88 13.02 8.81 -12.44
C ARG A 88 14.21 7.87 -12.26
N ARG A 89 14.98 8.02 -11.18
CA ARG A 89 16.11 7.14 -10.86
C ARG A 89 15.66 5.69 -10.64
N TYR A 90 14.54 5.50 -9.94
CA TYR A 90 13.95 4.18 -9.72
C TYR A 90 13.61 3.48 -11.04
N ARG A 91 12.90 4.17 -11.95
CA ARG A 91 12.58 3.61 -13.28
C ARG A 91 13.83 3.33 -14.11
N ALA A 92 14.79 4.25 -14.12
CA ALA A 92 16.06 4.03 -14.80
C ALA A 92 16.87 2.85 -14.23
N ALA A 93 16.67 2.47 -12.95
CA ALA A 93 17.26 1.26 -12.39
C ALA A 93 16.56 0.00 -12.90
N LEU A 94 15.22 0.02 -13.04
CA LEU A 94 14.47 -1.07 -13.66
C LEU A 94 14.86 -1.27 -15.13
N ASP A 95 14.99 -0.18 -15.88
CA ASP A 95 15.35 -0.22 -17.31
C ASP A 95 16.74 -0.83 -17.56
N ARG A 96 17.60 -0.89 -16.54
CA ARG A 96 18.95 -1.47 -16.60
C ARG A 96 19.00 -2.93 -16.19
N LEU A 97 17.89 -3.52 -15.75
CA LEU A 97 17.86 -4.93 -15.37
C LEU A 97 17.99 -5.79 -16.63
N GLU A 98 18.98 -6.68 -16.63
CA GLU A 98 19.11 -7.71 -17.64
C GLU A 98 18.11 -8.83 -17.35
N LEU A 99 16.93 -8.74 -17.95
CA LEU A 99 15.86 -9.72 -17.79
C LEU A 99 15.85 -10.69 -18.96
N ARG A 100 15.86 -11.99 -18.66
CA ARG A 100 15.44 -12.98 -19.65
C ARG A 100 13.93 -12.84 -19.86
N ARG A 101 13.43 -13.28 -21.00
CA ARG A 101 12.00 -13.18 -21.35
C ARG A 101 11.10 -13.77 -20.25
N ASP A 102 11.42 -14.97 -19.79
CA ASP A 102 10.66 -15.63 -18.73
C ASP A 102 10.70 -14.86 -17.39
N ASP A 103 11.79 -14.15 -17.11
CA ASP A 103 11.92 -13.35 -15.88
C ASP A 103 11.07 -12.07 -15.97
N ALA A 104 11.02 -11.46 -17.17
CA ALA A 104 10.16 -10.32 -17.44
C ALA A 104 8.68 -10.70 -17.38
N ASP A 105 8.29 -11.81 -17.99
CA ASP A 105 6.91 -12.31 -17.98
C ASP A 105 6.47 -12.59 -16.52
N ARG A 106 7.30 -13.28 -15.72
CA ARG A 106 7.01 -13.50 -14.28
C ARG A 106 6.90 -12.22 -13.46
N LEU A 107 7.73 -11.22 -13.75
CA LEU A 107 7.67 -9.93 -13.06
C LEU A 107 6.34 -9.22 -13.36
N VAL A 108 5.93 -9.20 -14.64
CA VAL A 108 4.68 -8.55 -15.07
C VAL A 108 3.47 -9.27 -14.48
N ASP A 109 3.44 -10.61 -14.53
CA ASP A 109 2.35 -11.40 -13.96
C ASP A 109 2.20 -11.16 -12.45
N GLU A 110 3.32 -11.08 -11.72
CA GLU A 110 3.30 -10.79 -10.29
C GLU A 110 2.90 -9.34 -10.00
N ALA A 111 3.24 -8.39 -10.88
CA ALA A 111 2.83 -7.00 -10.73
C ALA A 111 1.30 -6.87 -10.87
N ILE A 112 0.71 -7.57 -11.85
CA ILE A 112 -0.75 -7.66 -12.03
C ILE A 112 -1.39 -8.29 -10.80
N ALA A 113 -0.89 -9.43 -10.33
CA ALA A 113 -1.42 -10.07 -9.13
C ALA A 113 -1.30 -9.16 -7.88
N SER A 114 -0.24 -8.35 -7.80
CA SER A 114 -0.08 -7.35 -6.75
C SER A 114 -1.17 -6.28 -6.83
N PHE A 115 -1.56 -5.81 -8.02
CA PHE A 115 -2.70 -4.90 -8.18
C PHE A 115 -4.02 -5.55 -7.74
N ASP A 116 -4.26 -6.80 -8.15
CA ASP A 116 -5.46 -7.55 -7.78
C ASP A 116 -5.58 -7.74 -6.26
N CYS A 117 -4.46 -8.03 -5.58
CA CYS A 117 -4.43 -8.12 -4.13
C CYS A 117 -4.79 -6.78 -3.45
N ASN A 118 -4.30 -5.64 -3.96
CA ASN A 118 -4.69 -4.34 -3.43
C ASN A 118 -6.19 -4.08 -3.68
N ALA A 119 -6.71 -4.43 -4.86
CA ALA A 119 -8.12 -4.27 -5.18
C ALA A 119 -9.03 -5.06 -4.22
N ARG A 120 -8.67 -6.31 -3.90
CA ARG A 120 -9.41 -7.15 -2.93
C ARG A 120 -9.44 -6.54 -1.52
N ILE A 121 -8.35 -5.91 -1.09
CA ILE A 121 -8.33 -5.19 0.20
C ILE A 121 -9.34 -4.03 0.19
N PHE A 122 -9.42 -3.28 -0.91
CA PHE A 122 -10.41 -2.22 -1.03
C PHE A 122 -11.84 -2.77 -1.05
N THR A 123 -12.09 -3.89 -1.73
CA THR A 123 -13.40 -4.57 -1.70
C THR A 123 -13.79 -4.98 -0.29
N ASP A 124 -12.91 -5.65 0.47
CA ASP A 124 -13.19 -6.02 1.87
C ASP A 124 -13.48 -4.78 2.73
N LEU A 125 -12.72 -3.69 2.54
CA LEU A 125 -12.93 -2.44 3.27
C LEU A 125 -14.26 -1.77 2.92
N GLU A 126 -14.67 -1.77 1.65
CA GLU A 126 -15.95 -1.25 1.20
C GLU A 126 -17.12 -2.01 1.83
N GLU A 127 -17.04 -3.35 1.88
CA GLU A 127 -18.07 -4.19 2.52
C GLU A 127 -18.23 -3.86 4.02
N ILE A 128 -17.12 -3.61 4.71
CA ILE A 128 -17.13 -3.23 6.13
C ILE A 128 -17.81 -1.88 6.34
N VAL A 129 -17.52 -0.90 5.48
CA VAL A 129 -18.11 0.44 5.57
C VAL A 129 -19.58 0.44 5.15
N ALA A 130 -19.97 -0.39 4.18
CA ALA A 130 -21.33 -0.48 3.67
C ALA A 130 -22.29 -1.21 4.63
N THR A 131 -21.80 -2.04 5.53
CA THR A 131 -22.63 -2.80 6.47
C THR A 131 -23.01 -1.93 7.69
N PRO A 132 -24.31 -1.62 7.92
CA PRO A 132 -24.72 -0.87 9.11
C PRO A 132 -24.41 -1.68 10.37
N ARG A 133 -23.61 -1.13 11.29
CA ARG A 133 -23.41 -1.77 12.60
C ARG A 133 -24.71 -1.68 13.41
N PRO A 134 -25.19 -2.78 14.03
CA PRO A 134 -26.36 -2.72 14.89
C PRO A 134 -26.08 -1.75 16.04
N ALA A 135 -27.05 -0.90 16.37
CA ALA A 135 -26.97 -0.05 17.54
C ALA A 135 -26.77 -0.93 18.77
N LEU A 136 -25.71 -0.67 19.54
CA LEU A 136 -25.51 -1.28 20.86
C LEU A 136 -26.71 -0.86 21.73
N THR A 137 -27.68 -1.75 21.91
CA THR A 137 -28.70 -1.59 22.94
C THR A 137 -28.02 -1.71 24.29
N ALA A 138 -28.04 -0.61 25.05
CA ALA A 138 -27.61 -0.52 26.43
C ALA A 138 -28.48 -1.37 27.38
#